data_AF-A0AAV9KWR1-F1
#
_entry.id   AF-A0AAV9KWR1-F1
#
_cell.length_a   1.000
_cell.length_b   1.000
_cell.length_c   1.000
_cell.angle_alpha   90.00
_cell.angle_beta   90.00
_cell.angle_gamma   90.00
#
_symmetry.space_group_name_H-M   'P 1'
#
loop_
_entity.id
_entity.type
_entity.pdbx_description
1 polymer ?
#
loop_
_entity_poly.entity_id
_entity_poly.type
_entity_poly.pdbx_seq_one_letter_code
_entity_poly.pdbx_strand_id
1 'polypeptide(L)'
;MAISSSYGSTLVLYLIVAFLITPSTSNYLSQVCIKSKYPKFCLESCGLNPHRSPSQLTAEAIYVALPIIYNICLNYYQSTNDEFRLSVQDYMIKGLYSSVNAAGNFAQDAAFYCESAFQGILGYVYRSTLTKDNEYLEMYGNIIVSAVNLLFNSSSLQK
;
A
#
# COMPACT_ATOMS: atom_id res chain seq x y z
N MET A 1 6.82 28.19 -73.27
CA MET A 1 7.73 28.57 -72.17
C MET A 1 6.99 28.28 -70.87
N ALA A 2 7.31 27.14 -70.25
CA ALA A 2 6.60 26.63 -69.08
C ALA A 2 7.19 27.26 -67.80
N ILE A 3 6.34 27.90 -66.99
CA ILE A 3 6.73 28.45 -65.70
C ILE A 3 6.59 27.31 -64.68
N SER A 4 7.75 26.81 -64.22
CA SER A 4 7.88 25.78 -63.20
C SER A 4 7.44 26.32 -61.83
N SER A 5 6.46 25.63 -61.24
CA SER A 5 5.93 25.92 -59.90
C SER A 5 6.99 25.55 -58.85
N SER A 6 7.62 26.55 -58.24
CA SER A 6 8.63 26.40 -57.16
C SER A 6 8.03 26.52 -55.74
N TYR A 7 6.70 26.53 -55.61
CA TYR A 7 6.03 26.71 -54.32
C TYR A 7 5.74 25.41 -53.56
N GLY A 8 5.78 24.25 -54.23
CA GLY A 8 5.48 22.96 -53.60
C GLY A 8 6.61 22.41 -52.71
N SER A 9 7.87 22.70 -53.05
CA SER A 9 9.02 22.06 -52.40
C SER A 9 9.30 22.63 -51.00
N THR A 10 9.11 23.93 -50.82
CA THR A 10 9.34 24.62 -49.53
C THR A 10 8.26 24.25 -48.49
N LEU A 11 7.00 24.10 -48.91
CA LEU A 11 5.89 23.78 -48.01
C LEU A 11 5.99 22.35 -47.46
N VAL A 12 6.45 21.40 -48.29
CA VAL A 12 6.71 20.02 -47.87
C VAL A 12 7.89 19.97 -46.89
N LEU A 13 8.94 20.77 -47.11
CA LEU A 13 10.07 20.86 -46.18
C LEU A 13 9.65 21.42 -44.81
N TYR A 14 8.81 22.46 -44.78
CA TYR A 14 8.29 23.02 -43.53
C TYR A 14 7.39 22.03 -42.78
N LEU A 15 6.59 21.23 -43.49
CA LEU A 15 5.75 20.20 -42.87
C LEU A 15 6.58 19.03 -42.31
N ILE A 16 7.66 18.62 -43.00
CA ILE A 16 8.57 17.57 -42.50
C ILE A 16 9.37 18.07 -41.29
N VAL A 17 9.84 19.32 -41.32
CA VAL A 17 10.52 19.95 -40.17
C VAL A 17 9.56 20.14 -39.00
N ALA A 18 8.30 20.49 -39.23
CA ALA A 18 7.27 20.58 -38.18
C ALA A 18 6.96 19.22 -37.55
N PHE A 19 6.93 18.12 -38.33
CA PHE A 19 6.76 16.75 -37.82
C PHE A 19 8.00 16.23 -37.07
N LEU A 20 9.21 16.69 -37.43
CA LEU A 20 10.46 16.33 -36.75
C LEU A 20 10.72 17.19 -35.49
N ILE A 21 10.13 18.39 -35.41
CA ILE A 21 10.27 19.30 -34.26
C ILE A 21 9.09 19.18 -33.28
N THR A 22 7.99 18.49 -33.62
CA THR A 22 7.00 18.13 -32.60
C THR A 22 7.66 17.26 -31.53
N PRO A 23 7.85 17.75 -30.29
CA PRO A 23 8.36 16.90 -29.24
C PRO A 23 7.27 15.88 -28.98
N SER A 24 7.53 14.60 -29.31
CA SER A 24 6.73 13.49 -28.82
C SER A 24 7.02 13.27 -27.34
N THR A 25 6.96 14.32 -26.52
CA THR A 25 6.96 14.20 -25.07
C THR A 25 5.53 13.94 -24.67
N SER A 26 5.11 12.68 -24.82
CA SER A 26 3.85 12.23 -24.24
C SER A 26 3.87 12.67 -22.77
N ASN A 27 2.94 13.55 -22.39
CA ASN A 27 2.85 14.05 -21.02
C ASN A 27 2.32 12.89 -20.16
N TYR A 28 3.24 12.03 -19.71
CA TYR A 28 2.94 10.82 -18.96
C TYR A 28 2.20 11.14 -17.67
N LEU A 29 2.54 12.27 -17.03
CA LEU A 29 1.82 12.77 -15.86
C LEU A 29 0.33 12.98 -16.18
N SER A 30 0.00 13.68 -17.26
CA SER A 30 -1.38 13.90 -17.68
C SER A 30 -2.11 12.57 -17.98
N GLN A 31 -1.44 11.65 -18.67
CA GLN A 31 -2.01 10.33 -18.99
C GLN A 31 -2.26 9.45 -17.76
N VAL A 32 -1.36 9.49 -16.78
CA VAL A 32 -1.51 8.76 -15.51
C VAL A 32 -2.64 9.40 -14.70
N CYS A 33 -2.64 10.72 -14.54
CA CYS A 33 -3.61 11.40 -13.71
C CYS A 33 -5.03 11.38 -14.29
N ILE A 34 -5.23 11.47 -15.61
CA ILE A 34 -6.59 11.39 -16.20
C ILE A 34 -7.20 9.99 -16.06
N LYS A 35 -6.37 8.95 -15.99
CA LYS A 35 -6.80 7.56 -15.75
C LYS A 35 -6.94 7.23 -14.26
N SER A 36 -6.45 8.10 -13.37
CA SER A 36 -6.57 7.93 -11.93
C SER A 36 -8.00 8.15 -11.46
N LYS A 37 -8.42 7.44 -10.41
CA LYS A 37 -9.66 7.72 -9.69
C LYS A 37 -9.67 9.12 -9.05
N TYR A 38 -8.48 9.68 -8.81
CA TYR A 38 -8.31 11.00 -8.18
C TYR A 38 -7.38 11.90 -9.02
N PRO A 39 -7.83 12.40 -10.19
CA PRO A 39 -6.97 13.18 -11.10
C PRO A 39 -6.39 14.45 -10.48
N LYS A 40 -7.19 15.19 -9.70
CA LYS A 40 -6.76 16.43 -9.04
C LYS A 40 -5.63 16.17 -8.03
N PHE A 41 -5.82 15.18 -7.14
CA PHE A 41 -4.82 14.79 -6.17
C PHE A 41 -3.53 14.27 -6.82
N CYS A 42 -3.65 13.51 -7.92
CA CYS A 42 -2.51 13.04 -8.70
C CYS A 42 -1.68 14.21 -9.25
N LEU A 43 -2.32 15.23 -9.82
CA LEU A 43 -1.62 16.41 -10.31
C LEU A 43 -0.97 17.21 -9.18
N GLU A 44 -1.64 17.36 -8.05
CA GLU A 44 -1.09 18.06 -6.88
C GLU A 44 0.13 17.33 -6.29
N SER A 45 0.09 15.99 -6.25
CA SER A 45 1.16 15.17 -5.66
C SER A 45 2.34 14.93 -6.60
N CYS A 46 2.09 14.78 -7.90
CA CYS A 46 3.11 14.41 -8.89
C CYS A 46 3.50 15.55 -9.84
N GLY A 47 2.81 16.69 -9.79
CA GLY A 47 2.90 17.79 -10.76
C GLY A 47 4.14 18.68 -10.70
N LEU A 48 5.06 18.42 -9.77
CA LEU A 48 6.29 19.21 -9.63
C LEU A 48 7.27 19.01 -10.79
N ASN A 49 7.19 17.89 -11.52
CA ASN A 49 8.01 17.66 -12.72
C ASN A 49 7.23 16.88 -13.80
N PRO A 50 6.77 17.54 -14.88
CA PRO A 50 5.94 16.92 -15.92
C PRO A 50 6.71 15.98 -16.86
N HIS A 51 8.05 15.94 -16.77
CA HIS A 51 8.90 15.12 -17.64
C HIS A 51 9.20 13.73 -17.07
N ARG A 52 8.59 13.35 -15.95
CA ARG A 52 8.80 12.04 -15.32
C ARG A 52 8.26 10.92 -16.20
N SER A 53 9.03 9.85 -16.32
CA SER A 53 8.56 8.60 -16.93
C SER A 53 7.44 7.97 -16.07
N PRO A 54 6.62 7.07 -16.63
CA PRO A 54 5.64 6.31 -15.84
C PRO A 54 6.28 5.57 -14.66
N SER A 55 7.48 5.00 -14.83
CA SER A 55 8.18 4.31 -13.74
C SER A 55 8.59 5.26 -12.61
N GLN A 56 9.04 6.48 -12.92
CA GLN A 56 9.36 7.50 -11.93
C GLN A 56 8.11 7.99 -11.19
N LEU A 57 7.01 8.24 -11.91
CA LEU A 57 5.73 8.61 -11.32
C LEU A 57 5.21 7.53 -10.37
N THR A 58 5.30 6.26 -10.76
CA THR A 58 4.94 5.11 -9.91
C THR A 58 5.83 5.03 -8.68
N ALA A 59 7.15 5.15 -8.83
CA ALA A 59 8.09 5.08 -7.70
C ALA A 59 7.82 6.18 -6.67
N GLU A 60 7.49 7.39 -7.11
CA GLU A 60 7.16 8.49 -6.22
C GLU A 60 5.82 8.31 -5.51
N ALA A 61 4.79 7.84 -6.22
CA ALA A 61 3.52 7.50 -5.59
C ALA A 61 3.70 6.43 -4.50
N ILE A 62 4.52 5.40 -4.77
CA ILE A 62 4.89 4.39 -3.77
C ILE A 62 5.62 5.04 -2.59
N TYR A 63 6.62 5.88 -2.85
CA TYR A 63 7.42 6.53 -1.81
C TYR A 63 6.56 7.41 -0.88
N VAL A 64 5.58 8.14 -1.43
CA VAL A 64 4.64 8.96 -0.66
C VAL A 64 3.64 8.11 0.12
N ALA A 65 3.22 6.97 -0.43
CA ALA A 65 2.26 6.08 0.21
C ALA A 65 2.85 5.25 1.37
N LEU A 66 4.13 4.87 1.28
CA LEU A 66 4.78 3.99 2.26
C LEU A 66 4.66 4.47 3.71
N PRO A 67 4.99 5.73 4.06
CA PRO A 67 4.85 6.23 5.43
C PRO A 67 3.43 6.12 5.99
N ILE A 68 2.41 6.31 5.15
CA ILE A 68 1.00 6.19 5.54
C ILE A 68 0.70 4.75 5.96
N ILE A 69 1.13 3.79 5.14
CA ILE A 69 0.89 2.36 5.40
C ILE A 69 1.65 1.90 6.65
N TYR A 70 2.93 2.29 6.78
CA TYR A 70 3.72 1.95 7.96
C TYR A 70 3.10 2.50 9.24
N ASN A 71 2.51 3.70 9.22
CA ASN A 71 1.83 4.26 10.37
C ASN A 71 0.57 3.46 10.75
N ILE A 72 -0.16 2.93 9.77
CA ILE A 72 -1.30 2.02 10.02
C ILE A 72 -0.82 0.75 10.72
N CYS A 73 0.23 0.10 10.19
CA CYS A 73 0.81 -1.09 10.78
C CYS A 73 1.35 -0.84 12.20
N LEU A 74 2.03 0.29 12.41
CA LEU A 74 2.57 0.67 13.70
C LEU A 74 1.47 0.77 14.77
N ASN A 75 0.33 1.38 14.43
CA ASN A 75 -0.81 1.48 15.34
C ASN A 75 -1.32 0.09 15.74
N TYR A 76 -1.49 -0.82 14.77
CA TYR A 76 -1.92 -2.20 15.04
C TYR A 76 -0.94 -2.96 15.93
N TYR A 77 0.37 -2.83 15.67
CA TYR A 77 1.40 -3.47 16.50
C TYR A 77 1.44 -2.90 17.92
N GLN A 78 1.30 -1.59 18.09
CA GLN A 78 1.24 -0.96 19.40
C GLN A 78 0.02 -1.44 20.20
N SER A 79 -1.17 -1.44 19.59
CA SER A 79 -2.37 -1.97 20.23
C SER A 79 -2.23 -3.46 20.59
N THR A 80 -1.62 -4.26 19.72
CA THR A 80 -1.41 -5.69 20.00
C THR A 80 -0.47 -5.90 21.18
N ASN A 81 0.60 -5.11 21.26
CA ASN A 81 1.52 -5.16 22.39
C ASN A 81 0.84 -4.78 23.71
N ASP A 82 -0.05 -3.77 23.70
CA ASP A 82 -0.82 -3.39 24.88
C ASP A 82 -1.79 -4.50 25.32
N GLU A 83 -2.50 -5.13 24.39
CA GLU A 83 -3.40 -6.27 24.67
C GLU A 83 -2.64 -7.48 25.22
N PHE A 84 -1.47 -7.79 24.67
CA PHE A 84 -0.61 -8.86 25.19
C PHE A 84 -0.07 -8.54 26.58
N ARG A 85 0.33 -7.29 26.82
CA ARG A 85 0.78 -6.85 28.14
C ARG A 85 -0.33 -6.99 29.17
N LEU A 86 -1.54 -6.52 28.87
CA LEU A 86 -2.72 -6.68 29.74
C LEU A 86 -3.06 -8.16 29.96
N SER A 87 -2.95 -8.98 28.93
CA SER A 87 -3.20 -10.42 29.03
C SER A 87 -2.29 -11.10 30.04
N VAL A 88 -0.99 -10.80 30.01
CA VAL A 88 0.00 -11.38 30.94
C VAL A 88 -0.10 -10.76 32.33
N GLN A 89 -0.27 -9.44 32.42
CA GLN A 89 -0.23 -8.71 33.69
C GLN A 89 -1.54 -8.79 34.49
N ASP A 90 -2.67 -9.04 33.83
CA ASP A 90 -3.98 -8.98 34.47
C ASP A 90 -4.86 -10.20 34.15
N TYR A 91 -5.14 -10.44 32.88
CA TYR A 91 -6.18 -11.40 32.49
C TYR A 91 -5.82 -12.84 32.89
N MET A 92 -4.59 -13.26 32.64
CA MET A 92 -4.11 -14.59 33.03
C MET A 92 -4.13 -14.79 34.55
N ILE A 93 -3.76 -13.75 35.32
CA ILE A 93 -3.72 -13.81 36.79
C ILE A 93 -5.14 -13.92 37.38
N LYS A 94 -6.09 -13.19 36.78
CA LYS A 94 -7.50 -13.20 37.19
C LYS A 94 -8.31 -14.36 36.61
N GLY A 95 -7.72 -15.22 35.78
CA GLY A 95 -8.42 -16.30 35.09
C GLY A 95 -9.42 -15.82 34.03
N LEU A 96 -9.25 -14.60 33.50
CA LEU A 96 -10.08 -14.00 32.45
C LEU A 96 -9.67 -14.51 31.06
N TYR A 97 -9.77 -15.81 30.86
CA TYR A 97 -9.33 -16.49 29.65
C TYR A 97 -10.02 -15.99 28.38
N SER A 98 -11.30 -15.60 28.44
CA SER A 98 -11.98 -15.00 27.28
C SER A 98 -11.30 -13.72 26.78
N SER A 99 -10.76 -12.89 27.68
CA SER A 99 -10.01 -11.68 27.31
C SER A 99 -8.65 -12.00 26.69
N VAL A 100 -7.94 -13.02 27.20
CA VAL A 100 -6.68 -13.49 26.60
C VAL A 100 -6.93 -14.05 25.19
N ASN A 101 -8.03 -14.78 25.01
CA ASN A 101 -8.45 -15.27 23.69
C ASN A 101 -8.73 -14.11 22.73
N ALA A 102 -9.40 -13.06 23.20
CA ALA A 102 -9.65 -11.85 22.41
C ALA A 102 -8.34 -11.17 21.97
N ALA A 103 -7.34 -11.07 22.86
CA ALA A 103 -6.02 -10.53 22.50
C ALA A 103 -5.31 -11.35 21.42
N GLY A 104 -5.40 -12.69 21.48
CA GLY A 104 -4.85 -13.56 20.44
C GLY A 104 -5.55 -13.44 19.08
N ASN A 105 -6.89 -13.25 19.08
CA ASN A 105 -7.63 -12.93 17.86
C ASN A 105 -7.26 -11.55 17.31
N PHE A 106 -7.14 -10.55 18.19
CA PHE A 106 -6.74 -9.20 17.81
C PHE A 106 -5.37 -9.19 17.11
N ALA A 107 -4.41 -9.97 17.58
CA ALA A 107 -3.10 -10.09 16.93
C ALA A 107 -3.17 -10.64 15.49
N GLN A 108 -4.05 -11.62 15.26
CA GLN A 108 -4.29 -12.17 13.91
C GLN A 108 -4.94 -11.12 13.00
N ASP A 109 -5.95 -10.42 13.51
CA ASP A 109 -6.62 -9.33 12.79
C ASP A 109 -5.64 -8.19 12.47
N ALA A 110 -4.81 -7.79 13.44
CA ALA A 110 -3.79 -6.76 13.28
C ALA A 110 -2.79 -7.10 12.17
N ALA A 111 -2.30 -8.35 12.14
CA ALA A 111 -1.42 -8.85 11.09
C ALA A 111 -2.09 -8.76 9.71
N PHE A 112 -3.34 -9.24 9.62
CA PHE A 112 -4.12 -9.20 8.39
C PHE A 112 -4.38 -7.76 7.91
N TYR A 113 -4.77 -6.85 8.80
CA TYR A 113 -5.09 -5.46 8.43
C TYR A 113 -3.85 -4.67 8.03
N CYS A 114 -2.69 -4.91 8.66
CA CYS A 114 -1.43 -4.32 8.22
C CYS A 114 -1.08 -4.78 6.79
N GLU A 115 -1.14 -6.07 6.51
CA GLU A 115 -0.84 -6.60 5.17
C GLU A 115 -1.85 -6.11 4.13
N SER A 116 -3.14 -6.06 4.50
CA SER A 116 -4.21 -5.54 3.65
C SER A 116 -4.03 -4.06 3.31
N ALA A 117 -3.42 -3.26 4.19
CA ALA A 117 -3.12 -1.85 3.90
C ALA A 117 -2.07 -1.71 2.79
N PHE A 118 -1.04 -2.57 2.76
CA PHE A 118 -0.08 -2.63 1.65
C PHE A 118 -0.77 -3.01 0.35
N GLN A 119 -1.58 -4.07 0.36
CA GLN A 119 -2.26 -4.57 -0.84
C GLN A 119 -3.31 -3.59 -1.37
N GLY A 120 -4.03 -2.90 -0.48
CA GLY A 120 -5.06 -1.93 -0.85
C GLY A 120 -4.51 -0.63 -1.45
N ILE A 121 -3.30 -0.22 -1.05
CA ILE A 121 -2.69 1.05 -1.49
C ILE A 121 -1.67 0.83 -2.62
N LEU A 122 -0.82 -0.19 -2.52
CA LEU A 122 0.26 -0.47 -3.47
C LEU A 122 -0.04 -1.63 -4.44
N GLY A 123 -1.14 -2.36 -4.20
CA GLY A 123 -1.58 -3.48 -5.02
C GLY A 123 -1.11 -4.84 -4.50
N TYR A 124 -1.85 -5.89 -4.86
CA TYR A 124 -1.65 -7.27 -4.38
C TYR A 124 -0.27 -7.89 -4.67
N VAL A 125 0.48 -7.36 -5.64
CA VAL A 125 1.83 -7.84 -5.98
C VAL A 125 2.92 -7.23 -5.10
N TYR A 126 2.59 -6.20 -4.33
CA TYR A 126 3.55 -5.56 -3.45
C TYR A 126 3.76 -6.41 -2.20
N ARG A 127 4.99 -6.92 -2.02
CA ARG A 127 5.40 -7.62 -0.80
C ARG A 127 6.12 -6.66 0.12
N SER A 128 5.55 -6.38 1.28
CA SER A 128 6.13 -5.47 2.26
C SER A 128 7.32 -6.10 2.99
N THR A 129 8.20 -5.27 3.56
CA THR A 129 9.24 -5.74 4.48
C THR A 129 8.66 -6.29 5.79
N LEU A 130 7.41 -5.93 6.12
CA LEU A 130 6.68 -6.40 7.30
C LEU A 130 5.91 -7.70 7.08
N THR A 131 5.84 -8.21 5.83
CA THR A 131 5.08 -9.42 5.50
C THR A 131 5.42 -10.58 6.44
N LYS A 132 6.71 -10.78 6.70
CA LYS A 132 7.17 -11.86 7.57
C LYS A 132 6.82 -11.63 9.04
N ASP A 133 6.84 -10.37 9.49
CA ASP A 133 6.46 -10.00 10.85
C ASP A 133 4.95 -10.19 11.05
N ASN A 134 4.12 -9.83 10.06
CA ASN A 134 2.69 -10.09 10.05
C ASN A 134 2.40 -11.60 10.15
N GLU A 135 3.08 -12.43 9.33
CA GLU A 135 2.95 -13.90 9.42
C GLU A 135 3.29 -14.42 10.82
N TYR A 136 4.36 -13.92 11.45
CA TYR A 136 4.71 -14.33 12.81
C TYR A 136 3.67 -13.87 13.84
N LEU A 137 3.16 -12.64 13.71
CA LEU A 137 2.15 -12.12 14.62
C LEU A 137 0.86 -12.93 14.56
N GLU A 138 0.43 -13.31 13.36
CA GLU A 138 -0.70 -14.22 13.14
C GLU A 138 -0.47 -15.58 13.82
N MET A 139 0.71 -16.18 13.61
CA MET A 139 1.07 -17.46 14.21
C MET A 139 1.04 -17.40 15.75
N TYR A 140 1.61 -16.36 16.35
CA TYR A 140 1.60 -16.19 17.81
C TYR A 140 0.18 -15.94 18.34
N GLY A 141 -0.63 -15.15 17.64
CA GLY A 141 -2.04 -14.95 17.98
C GLY A 141 -2.82 -16.27 18.00
N ASN A 142 -2.64 -17.12 16.99
CA ASN A 142 -3.26 -18.44 16.92
C ASN A 142 -2.78 -19.39 18.05
N ILE A 143 -1.48 -19.36 18.39
CA ILE A 143 -0.93 -20.12 19.53
C ILE A 143 -1.62 -19.69 20.83
N ILE A 144 -1.79 -18.39 21.06
CA ILE A 144 -2.45 -17.86 22.26
C ILE A 144 -3.90 -18.36 22.34
N VAL A 145 -4.67 -18.21 21.26
CA VAL A 145 -6.06 -18.70 21.17
C VAL A 145 -6.15 -20.19 21.48
N SER A 146 -5.29 -20.99 20.84
CA SER A 146 -5.24 -22.44 21.04
C SER A 146 -4.91 -22.83 22.47
N ALA A 147 -3.92 -22.18 23.09
CA ALA A 147 -3.52 -22.45 24.47
C ALA A 147 -4.64 -22.09 25.46
N VAL A 148 -5.30 -20.95 25.25
CA VAL A 148 -6.39 -20.48 26.11
C VAL A 148 -7.61 -21.39 26.03
N ASN A 149 -7.96 -21.89 24.84
CA ASN A 149 -9.06 -22.84 24.67
C ASN A 149 -8.84 -24.13 25.48
N LEU A 150 -7.59 -24.60 25.59
CA LEU A 150 -7.25 -25.74 26.45
C LEU A 150 -7.45 -25.42 27.94
N LEU A 151 -7.08 -24.22 28.38
CA LEU A 151 -7.27 -23.76 29.77
C LEU A 151 -8.76 -23.61 30.12
N PHE A 152 -9.58 -23.13 29.18
CA PHE A 152 -11.00 -22.99 29.38
C PHE A 152 -11.69 -24.36 29.56
N ASN A 153 -11.33 -25.32 28.70
CA ASN A 153 -11.88 -26.67 28.78
C ASN A 153 -11.42 -27.43 30.04
N SER A 154 -10.19 -27.23 30.49
CA SER A 154 -9.68 -27.87 31.72
C SER A 154 -10.32 -27.29 32.99
N SER A 155 -10.53 -25.97 33.04
CA SER A 155 -11.18 -25.31 34.18
C SER A 155 -12.69 -25.58 34.27
N SER A 156 -13.37 -25.77 33.13
CA SER A 156 -14.78 -26.19 33.11
C SER A 156 -15.01 -27.60 33.65
N LEU A 157 -14.03 -28.50 33.53
CA LEU A 157 -14.13 -29.88 34.04
C LEU A 157 -13.91 -29.99 35.55
N GLN A 158 -13.43 -28.92 36.20
CA GLN A 158 -13.15 -28.89 37.64
C GLN A 158 -14.27 -28.23 38.47
N LYS A 159 -15.36 -27.78 37.84
CA LYS A 159 -16.57 -27.28 38.51
C LYS A 159 -17.69 -28.30 38.44
#